data_AF-A0A932FIR9-F1
#
_entry.id   AF-A0A932FIR9-F1
#
_cell.length_a   1.000
_cell.length_b   1.000
_cell.length_c   1.000
_cell.angle_alpha   90.00
_cell.angle_beta   90.00
_cell.angle_gamma   90.00
#
_symmetry.space_group_name_H-M   'P 1'
#
loop_
_entity.id
_entity.type
_entity.pdbx_description
1 polymer ?
#
loop_
_entity_poly.entity_id
_entity_poly.type
_entity_poly.pdbx_seq_one_letter_code
_entity_poly.pdbx_strand_id
1 'polypeptide(L)'
;METRDRRINIGLFIAAAAAWIVVAAIVLTLDPVLIPASGYLGALAIGVAIGLTAMPLFWLVPFARQGRIALRGSWTRAVRRGVWTGLVALLLVVLRLEALFQLPVALFITAMVIVAETTLSMER
;
A
#
# COMPACT_ATOMS: atom_id res chain seq x y z
N MET A 1 -23.83 1.07 -4.42
CA MET A 1 -22.75 0.44 -3.64
C MET A 1 -23.42 -0.43 -2.60
N GLU A 2 -23.12 -1.72 -2.60
CA GLU A 2 -23.71 -2.68 -1.66
C GLU A 2 -23.34 -2.32 -0.21
N THR A 3 -24.21 -2.62 0.76
CA THR A 3 -23.94 -2.28 2.17
C THR A 3 -22.66 -2.93 2.68
N ARG A 4 -22.38 -4.15 2.20
CA ARG A 4 -21.13 -4.88 2.46
C ARG A 4 -19.90 -4.09 1.98
N ASP A 5 -19.88 -3.69 0.71
CA ASP A 5 -18.74 -2.97 0.13
C ASP A 5 -18.51 -1.63 0.83
N ARG A 6 -19.60 -0.95 1.20
CA ARG A 6 -19.53 0.29 1.97
C ARG A 6 -18.86 0.08 3.33
N ARG A 7 -19.27 -0.95 4.07
CA ARG A 7 -18.65 -1.29 5.36
C ARG A 7 -17.17 -1.65 5.22
N ILE A 8 -16.79 -2.41 4.20
CA ILE A 8 -15.38 -2.76 3.96
C ILE A 8 -14.55 -1.51 3.67
N ASN A 9 -15.03 -0.61 2.81
CA ASN A 9 -14.31 0.64 2.52
C ASN A 9 -14.14 1.51 3.77
N ILE A 10 -15.20 1.70 4.56
CA ILE A 10 -15.13 2.45 5.81
C ILE A 10 -14.13 1.80 6.79
N GLY A 11 -14.21 0.47 6.95
CA GLY A 11 -13.30 -0.27 7.80
C GLY A 11 -11.83 -0.12 7.37
N LEU A 12 -11.56 -0.18 6.06
CA LEU A 12 -10.21 0.04 5.53
C LEU A 12 -9.72 1.47 5.72
N PHE A 13 -10.57 2.48 5.56
CA PHE A 13 -10.18 3.87 5.84
C PHE A 13 -9.89 4.10 7.32
N ILE A 14 -10.68 3.50 8.23
CA ILE A 14 -10.41 3.55 9.67
C ILE A 14 -9.08 2.85 9.99
N ALA A 15 -8.85 1.66 9.42
CA ALA A 15 -7.60 0.93 9.60
C ALA A 15 -6.39 1.72 9.07
N ALA A 16 -6.54 2.38 7.91
CA ALA A 16 -5.52 3.25 7.35
C ALA A 16 -5.22 4.45 8.26
N ALA A 17 -6.26 5.11 8.79
CA ALA A 17 -6.09 6.22 9.74
C ALA A 17 -5.36 5.76 11.00
N ALA A 18 -5.73 4.60 11.56
CA ALA A 18 -5.04 4.01 12.70
C ALA A 18 -3.57 3.68 12.39
N ALA A 19 -3.29 3.12 11.21
CA ALA A 19 -1.93 2.84 10.77
C ALA A 19 -1.08 4.11 10.65
N TRP A 20 -1.64 5.22 10.15
CA TRP A 20 -0.94 6.50 10.11
C TRP A 20 -0.67 7.09 11.49
N ILE A 21 -1.58 6.90 12.46
CA ILE A 21 -1.32 7.27 13.86
C ILE A 21 -0.13 6.48 14.41
N VAL A 22 -0.04 5.18 14.12
CA VAL A 22 1.10 4.34 14.51
C VAL A 22 2.40 4.83 13.85
N VAL A 23 2.37 5.16 12.54
CA VAL A 23 3.52 5.74 11.84
C VAL A 23 3.97 7.04 12.53
N ALA A 24 3.03 7.94 12.82
CA ALA A 24 3.34 9.21 13.48
C ALA A 24 3.95 8.98 14.87
N ALA A 25 3.40 8.06 15.66
CA ALA A 25 3.96 7.70 16.96
C ALA A 25 5.41 7.19 16.83
N ILE A 26 5.68 6.27 15.90
CA ILE A 26 7.02 5.72 15.68
C ILE A 26 8.01 6.83 15.27
N VAL A 27 7.67 7.59 14.23
CA VAL A 27 8.57 8.59 13.63
C VAL A 27 8.85 9.76 14.57
N LEU A 28 7.89 10.11 15.45
CA LEU A 28 8.05 11.23 16.38
C LEU A 28 8.70 10.84 17.71
N THR A 29 8.72 9.55 18.08
CA THR A 29 9.19 9.12 19.40
C THR A 29 10.44 8.25 19.36
N LEU A 30 10.73 7.58 18.25
CA LEU A 30 11.88 6.69 18.14
C LEU A 30 12.98 7.34 17.30
N ASP A 31 14.18 7.40 17.86
CA ASP A 31 15.38 7.88 17.15
C ASP A 31 16.09 6.72 16.43
N PRO A 32 16.13 6.72 15.08
CA PRO A 32 16.79 5.68 14.30
C PRO A 32 18.33 5.72 14.40
N VAL A 33 18.92 6.82 14.87
CA VAL A 33 20.38 6.91 15.09
C VAL A 33 20.78 6.14 16.35
N LEU A 34 19.98 6.27 17.41
CA LEU A 34 20.22 5.58 18.67
C LEU A 34 19.80 4.11 18.62
N ILE A 35 18.69 3.82 17.92
CA ILE A 35 18.14 2.47 17.79
C ILE A 35 17.88 2.19 16.30
N PRO A 36 18.85 1.62 15.56
CA PRO A 36 18.72 1.38 14.12
C PRO A 36 17.49 0.55 13.73
N ALA A 37 17.09 -0.39 14.60
CA ALA A 37 15.90 -1.21 14.40
C ALA A 37 14.60 -0.40 14.25
N SER A 38 14.53 0.79 14.85
CA SER A 38 13.37 1.67 14.74
C SER A 38 13.14 2.21 13.33
N GLY A 39 14.21 2.35 12.53
CA GLY A 39 14.12 2.70 11.11
C GLY A 39 13.32 1.67 10.32
N TYR A 40 13.66 0.39 10.45
CA TYR A 40 12.93 -0.69 9.75
C TYR A 40 11.50 -0.85 10.26
N LEU A 41 11.27 -0.65 11.56
CA LEU A 41 9.94 -0.68 12.15
C LEU A 41 9.07 0.47 11.60
N GLY A 42 9.63 1.67 11.47
CA GLY A 42 8.98 2.79 10.78
C GLY A 42 8.70 2.50 9.31
N ALA A 43 9.65 1.91 8.59
CA ALA A 43 9.48 1.52 7.19
C ALA A 43 8.32 0.52 7.02
N LEU A 44 8.25 -0.50 7.87
CA LEU A 44 7.16 -1.47 7.90
C LEU A 44 5.81 -0.79 8.14
N ALA A 45 5.73 0.07 9.15
CA ALA A 45 4.51 0.81 9.47
C ALA A 45 4.05 1.69 8.29
N ILE A 46 4.98 2.38 7.62
CA ILE A 46 4.70 3.21 6.44
C ILE A 46 4.16 2.35 5.28
N GLY A 47 4.81 1.22 4.99
CA GLY A 47 4.36 0.31 3.94
C GLY A 47 2.94 -0.22 4.19
N VAL A 48 2.64 -0.61 5.44
CA VAL A 48 1.31 -1.05 5.85
C VAL A 48 0.28 0.09 5.71
N ALA A 49 0.59 1.29 6.19
CA ALA A 49 -0.31 2.44 6.11
C ALA A 49 -0.64 2.82 4.67
N ILE A 50 0.37 2.83 3.78
CA ILE A 50 0.20 3.09 2.35
C ILE A 50 -0.65 2.00 1.70
N GLY A 51 -0.35 0.72 1.98
CA GLY A 51 -1.12 -0.40 1.45
C GLY A 51 -2.60 -0.32 1.84
N LEU A 52 -2.90 -0.12 3.13
CA LEU A 52 -4.26 0.04 3.65
C LEU A 52 -4.98 1.25 3.07
N THR A 53 -4.27 2.35 2.83
CA THR A 53 -4.82 3.55 2.19
C THR A 53 -5.15 3.28 0.71
N ALA A 54 -4.31 2.53 0.01
CA ALA A 54 -4.45 2.28 -1.42
C ALA A 54 -5.56 1.27 -1.75
N MET A 55 -5.80 0.26 -0.90
CA MET A 55 -6.84 -0.77 -1.12
C MET A 55 -8.24 -0.21 -1.43
N PRO A 56 -8.85 0.65 -0.58
CA PRO A 56 -10.18 1.19 -0.86
C PRO A 56 -10.16 2.09 -2.11
N LEU A 57 -9.06 2.81 -2.37
CA LEU A 57 -8.92 3.63 -3.58
C LEU A 57 -8.91 2.79 -4.86
N PHE A 58 -8.16 1.69 -4.89
CA PHE A 58 -8.14 0.77 -6.03
C PHE A 58 -9.48 0.08 -6.28
N TRP A 59 -10.33 -0.01 -5.26
CA TRP A 59 -11.69 -0.50 -5.42
C TRP A 59 -12.64 0.60 -5.92
N LEU A 60 -12.57 1.81 -5.33
CA LEU A 60 -13.48 2.92 -5.62
C LEU A 60 -13.28 3.53 -7.01
N VAL A 61 -12.02 3.66 -7.48
CA VAL A 61 -11.72 4.26 -8.79
C VAL A 61 -12.41 3.53 -9.95
N PRO A 62 -12.26 2.19 -10.13
CA PRO A 62 -12.97 1.49 -11.19
C PRO A 62 -14.48 1.47 -10.97
N PHE A 63 -14.96 1.34 -9.72
CA PHE A 63 -16.38 1.41 -9.40
C PHE A 63 -17.01 2.75 -9.85
N ALA A 64 -16.34 3.87 -9.59
CA ALA A 64 -16.79 5.18 -10.03
C ALA A 64 -16.76 5.34 -11.55
N ARG A 65 -15.71 4.83 -12.22
CA ARG A 65 -15.56 4.89 -13.68
C ARG A 65 -16.56 4.01 -14.45
N GLN A 66 -16.99 2.88 -13.87
CA GLN A 66 -17.85 1.88 -14.52
C GLN A 66 -19.33 2.05 -14.15
N GLY A 67 -19.78 3.28 -13.88
CA GLY A 67 -21.20 3.56 -13.63
C GLY A 67 -21.73 2.98 -12.32
N ARG A 68 -20.89 2.80 -11.29
CA ARG A 68 -21.25 2.24 -9.97
C ARG A 68 -21.66 0.76 -10.00
N ILE A 69 -21.11 0.02 -10.95
CA ILE A 69 -21.28 -1.44 -11.06
C ILE A 69 -20.12 -2.12 -10.33
N ALA A 70 -20.42 -2.98 -9.37
CA ALA A 70 -19.41 -3.77 -8.66
C ALA A 70 -19.05 -5.02 -9.48
N LEU A 71 -17.89 -5.01 -10.14
CA LEU A 71 -17.38 -6.18 -10.85
C LEU A 71 -17.04 -7.33 -9.89
N ARG A 72 -17.31 -8.58 -10.29
CA ARG A 72 -16.82 -9.78 -9.60
C ARG A 72 -15.29 -9.74 -9.51
N GLY A 73 -14.74 -10.11 -8.35
CA GLY A 73 -13.28 -10.09 -8.12
C GLY A 73 -12.65 -8.68 -8.04
N SER A 74 -13.44 -7.61 -7.97
CA SER A 74 -12.94 -6.24 -7.76
C SER A 74 -12.14 -6.13 -6.46
N TRP A 75 -12.64 -6.70 -5.36
CA TRP A 75 -11.95 -6.70 -4.06
C TRP A 75 -10.62 -7.44 -4.08
N THR A 76 -10.56 -8.63 -4.68
CA THR A 76 -9.29 -9.39 -4.75
C THR A 76 -8.22 -8.64 -5.52
N ARG A 77 -8.60 -7.96 -6.61
CA ARG A 77 -7.68 -7.10 -7.38
C ARG A 77 -7.25 -5.86 -6.59
N ALA A 78 -8.19 -5.22 -5.89
CA ALA A 78 -7.91 -4.04 -5.08
C ALA A 78 -6.97 -4.34 -3.91
N VAL A 79 -7.20 -5.46 -3.19
CA VAL A 79 -6.32 -5.93 -2.12
C VAL A 79 -4.93 -6.22 -2.65
N ARG A 80 -4.82 -6.99 -3.74
CA ARG A 80 -3.53 -7.33 -4.35
C ARG A 80 -2.74 -6.08 -4.77
N ARG A 81 -3.37 -5.13 -5.45
CA ARG A 81 -2.74 -3.86 -5.84
C ARG A 81 -2.35 -3.02 -4.63
N GLY A 82 -3.17 -3.01 -3.58
CA GLY A 82 -2.84 -2.37 -2.31
C GLY A 82 -1.61 -3.00 -1.65
N VAL A 83 -1.53 -4.34 -1.62
CA VAL A 83 -0.35 -5.07 -1.12
C VAL A 83 0.90 -4.71 -1.93
N TRP A 84 0.82 -4.74 -3.26
CA TRP A 84 1.94 -4.32 -4.11
C TRP A 84 2.39 -2.89 -3.82
N THR A 85 1.45 -1.96 -3.67
CA THR A 85 1.75 -0.55 -3.39
C THR A 85 2.44 -0.39 -2.03
N GLY A 86 1.95 -1.08 -1.01
CA GLY A 86 2.57 -1.09 0.32
C GLY A 86 3.97 -1.71 0.32
N LEU A 87 4.16 -2.82 -0.41
CA LEU A 87 5.46 -3.49 -0.56
C LEU A 87 6.47 -2.62 -1.30
N VAL A 88 6.07 -1.97 -2.39
CA VAL A 88 6.94 -1.02 -3.11
C VAL A 88 7.35 0.10 -2.16
N ALA A 89 6.41 0.74 -1.47
CA ALA A 89 6.73 1.80 -0.54
C ALA A 89 7.67 1.34 0.59
N LEU A 90 7.41 0.17 1.18
CA LEU A 90 8.28 -0.46 2.18
C LEU A 90 9.70 -0.61 1.65
N LEU A 91 9.86 -1.23 0.48
CA LEU A 91 11.18 -1.46 -0.14
C LEU A 91 11.90 -0.16 -0.40
N LEU A 92 11.22 0.86 -0.93
CA LEU A 92 11.83 2.16 -1.21
C LEU A 92 12.28 2.88 0.07
N VAL A 93 11.49 2.81 1.14
CA VAL A 93 11.87 3.39 2.44
C VAL A 93 13.07 2.65 3.03
N VAL A 94 13.09 1.31 2.98
CA VAL A 94 14.25 0.52 3.43
C VAL A 94 15.50 0.86 2.63
N LEU A 95 15.41 0.91 1.29
CA LEU A 95 16.54 1.32 0.45
C LEU A 95 17.02 2.73 0.78
N ARG A 96 16.11 3.63 1.16
CA ARG A 96 16.47 4.97 1.59
C ARG A 96 17.23 4.97 2.91
N LEU A 97 16.83 4.13 3.87
CA LEU A 97 17.52 3.97 5.15
C LEU A 97 18.95 3.44 4.97
N GLU A 98 19.15 2.49 4.05
CA GLU A 98 20.47 1.92 3.73
C GLU A 98 21.35 2.84 2.85
N ALA A 99 20.86 4.03 2.49
CA ALA A 99 21.50 4.92 1.50
C ALA A 99 21.73 4.26 0.12
N LEU A 100 20.97 3.21 -0.21
CA LEU A 100 21.00 2.50 -1.50
C LEU A 100 19.94 3.01 -2.49
N PHE A 101 19.08 3.93 -2.06
CA PHE A 101 18.02 4.47 -2.92
C PHE A 101 18.61 5.25 -4.10
N GLN A 102 18.36 4.74 -5.30
CA GLN A 102 18.64 5.43 -6.55
C GLN A 102 17.39 5.42 -7.42
N LEU A 103 17.16 6.52 -8.16
CA LEU A 103 15.99 6.65 -9.05
C LEU A 103 15.86 5.47 -10.04
N PRO A 104 16.93 4.98 -10.69
CA PRO A 104 16.84 3.82 -11.57
C PRO A 104 16.35 2.55 -10.87
N VAL A 105 16.76 2.32 -9.62
CA VAL A 105 16.32 1.17 -8.82
C VAL A 105 14.83 1.27 -8.51
N ALA A 106 14.35 2.46 -8.13
CA ALA A 106 12.93 2.69 -7.87
C ALA A 106 12.06 2.46 -9.13
N LEU A 107 12.53 2.93 -10.28
CA LEU A 107 11.87 2.70 -11.58
C LEU A 107 11.86 1.22 -11.93
N PHE A 108 12.98 0.52 -11.74
CA PHE A 108 13.09 -0.92 -12.00
C PHE A 108 12.11 -1.74 -11.14
N ILE A 109 12.08 -1.50 -9.83
CA ILE A 109 11.15 -2.18 -8.91
C ILE A 109 9.70 -1.92 -9.32
N THR A 110 9.36 -0.67 -9.63
CA THR A 110 8.00 -0.29 -10.05
C THR A 110 7.62 -0.96 -11.35
N ALA A 111 8.52 -0.99 -12.34
CA ALA A 111 8.31 -1.67 -13.62
C ALA A 111 8.08 -3.18 -13.40
N MET A 112 8.86 -3.81 -12.53
CA MET A 112 8.70 -5.24 -12.23
C MET A 112 7.36 -5.56 -11.58
N VAL A 113 6.90 -4.72 -10.66
CA VAL A 113 5.57 -4.87 -10.05
C VAL A 113 4.46 -4.69 -11.08
N ILE A 114 4.60 -3.73 -12.02
CA ILE A 114 3.66 -3.57 -13.13
C ILE A 114 3.62 -4.83 -13.99
N VAL A 115 4.78 -5.35 -14.40
CA VAL A 115 4.88 -6.58 -15.20
C VAL A 115 4.21 -7.74 -14.45
N ALA A 116 4.58 -7.98 -13.19
CA ALA A 116 3.99 -9.04 -12.37
C ALA A 116 2.46 -8.92 -12.25
N GLU A 117 1.94 -7.71 -12.02
CA GLU A 117 0.50 -7.47 -11.93
C GLU A 117 -0.20 -7.68 -13.29
N THR A 118 0.44 -7.36 -14.41
CA THR A 118 -0.10 -7.63 -15.74
C THR A 118 -0.15 -9.12 -16.05
N THR A 119 0.91 -9.87 -15.75
CA THR A 119 0.97 -11.32 -15.94
C THR A 119 -0.10 -12.04 -15.10
N LEU A 120 -0.19 -11.72 -13.80
CA LEU A 120 -1.22 -12.28 -12.90
C LEU A 120 -2.64 -11.85 -13.26
N SER A 121 -2.80 -10.82 -14.08
CA SER A 121 -4.10 -10.41 -14.58
C SER A 121 -4.50 -11.12 -15.88
N MET A 122 -3.58 -11.77 -16.58
CA MET A 122 -3.85 -12.50 -17.83
C MET A 122 -4.24 -13.98 -17.62
N GLU A 123 -3.86 -14.58 -16.49
CA GLU A 123 -4.21 -15.98 -16.16
C GLU A 123 -5.70 -16.19 -15.78
N ARG A 124 -6.57 -15.19 -15.95
CA ARG A 124 -8.00 -15.24 -15.61
C ARG A 124 -8.85 -14.56 -16.65
#